data_AF-A0AAW2F7P4-F1
#
_entry.id   AF-A0AAW2F7P4-F1
#
_cell.length_a   1.000
_cell.length_b   1.000
_cell.length_c   1.000
_cell.angle_alpha   90.00
_cell.angle_beta   90.00
_cell.angle_gamma   90.00
#
_symmetry.space_group_name_H-M   'P 1'
#
loop_
_entity.id
_entity.type
_entity.pdbx_description
1 polymer ?
#
loop_
_entity_poly.entity_id
_entity_poly.type
_entity_poly.pdbx_seq_one_letter_code
_entity_poly.pdbx_strand_id
1 'polypeptide(L)'
;MLYLLYFPIWGLECKGSIFMLIIIVFLNGFCGLMYGFFLSVILNNYTMAFYGSIGSMFPLFALNGGVWPLEGLPIVLRWISYMMPVTLPSASVRAIVYKGSSIFDSDVYVGLLVNCVWILLYLAISIFGIRRLKSL
;
A
#
# COMPACT_ATOMS: atom_id res chain seq x y z
N MET A 1 -13.37 1.85 -0.91
CA MET A 1 -14.82 1.79 -0.63
C MET A 1 -15.18 2.28 0.78
N LEU A 2 -14.51 1.84 1.85
CA LEU A 2 -14.86 2.25 3.23
C LEU A 2 -14.82 3.77 3.49
N TYR A 3 -13.90 4.50 2.84
CA TYR A 3 -13.82 5.96 2.98
C TYR A 3 -15.09 6.71 2.56
N LEU A 4 -15.86 6.20 1.60
CA LEU A 4 -17.11 6.83 1.15
C LEU A 4 -18.23 6.71 2.18
N LEU A 5 -18.19 5.69 3.04
CA LEU A 5 -19.10 5.55 4.17
C LEU A 5 -18.61 6.38 5.35
N TYR A 6 -17.29 6.47 5.55
CA TYR A 6 -16.69 7.16 6.68
C TYR A 6 -17.02 8.67 6.70
N PHE A 7 -16.84 9.37 5.58
CA PHE A 7 -17.10 10.82 5.51
C PHE A 7 -18.53 11.24 5.89
N PRO A 8 -19.61 10.65 5.32
CA PRO A 8 -20.97 11.03 5.66
C PRO A 8 -21.38 10.57 7.07
N ILE A 9 -20.91 9.42 7.55
CA ILE A 9 -21.26 8.92 8.90
C ILE A 9 -20.63 9.79 10.00
N TRP A 10 -19.40 10.24 9.79
CA TRP A 10 -18.65 11.04 10.77
C TRP A 10 -18.72 12.55 10.53
N GLY A 11 -19.41 12.99 9.48
CA GLY A 11 -19.51 14.40 9.10
C GLY A 11 -18.16 15.03 8.74
N LEU A 12 -17.17 14.24 8.32
CA LEU A 12 -15.88 14.76 7.88
C LEU A 12 -15.96 15.24 6.42
N GLU A 13 -15.53 16.47 6.19
CA GLU A 13 -15.33 17.00 4.84
C GLU A 13 -13.97 16.54 4.30
N CYS A 14 -13.98 15.84 3.17
CA CYS A 14 -12.76 15.57 2.42
C CYS A 14 -12.36 16.85 1.70
N LYS A 15 -11.28 17.52 2.16
CA LYS A 15 -10.84 18.79 1.58
C LYS A 15 -10.36 18.66 0.14
N GLY A 16 -9.86 17.48 -0.24
CA GLY A 16 -9.37 17.19 -1.59
C GLY A 16 -10.42 16.48 -2.46
N SER A 17 -10.02 16.16 -3.69
CA SER A 17 -10.88 15.45 -4.64
C SER A 17 -11.16 14.01 -4.19
N ILE A 18 -12.43 13.70 -3.93
CA ILE A 18 -12.90 12.34 -3.57
C ILE A 18 -12.56 11.33 -4.69
N PHE A 19 -12.63 11.75 -5.95
CA PHE A 19 -12.30 10.89 -7.09
C PHE A 19 -10.83 10.42 -7.03
N MET A 20 -9.91 11.33 -6.69
CA MET A 20 -8.49 10.99 -6.57
C MET A 20 -8.23 10.04 -5.40
N LEU A 21 -8.91 10.27 -4.28
CA LEU A 21 -8.83 9.39 -3.12
C LEU A 21 -9.29 7.96 -3.49
N ILE A 22 -10.37 7.82 -4.26
CA ILE A 22 -10.85 6.53 -4.74
C ILE A 22 -9.78 5.84 -5.59
N ILE A 23 -9.14 6.56 -6.53
CA ILE A 23 -8.10 5.99 -7.41
C ILE A 23 -6.92 5.46 -6.61
N ILE A 24 -6.38 6.25 -5.66
CA ILE A 24 -5.21 5.83 -4.87
C ILE A 24 -5.55 4.65 -3.96
N VAL A 25 -6.72 4.67 -3.33
CA VAL A 25 -7.17 3.56 -2.48
C VAL A 25 -7.41 2.30 -3.31
N PHE A 26 -7.96 2.44 -4.53
CA PHE A 26 -8.13 1.32 -5.46
C PHE A 26 -6.78 0.73 -5.89
N LEU A 27 -5.82 1.57 -6.28
CA LEU A 27 -4.46 1.15 -6.63
C LEU A 27 -3.74 0.48 -5.46
N ASN A 28 -3.89 1.00 -4.24
CA ASN A 28 -3.31 0.39 -3.04
C ASN A 28 -3.94 -1.00 -2.77
N GLY A 29 -5.28 -1.11 -2.90
CA GLY A 29 -5.97 -2.40 -2.85
C GLY A 29 -5.46 -3.38 -3.91
N PHE A 30 -5.27 -2.92 -5.14
CA PHE A 30 -4.70 -3.72 -6.22
C PHE A 30 -3.26 -4.16 -5.93
N CYS A 31 -2.43 -3.29 -5.34
CA CYS A 31 -1.09 -3.64 -4.87
C CYS A 31 -1.14 -4.76 -3.82
N GLY A 32 -2.09 -4.70 -2.87
CA GLY A 32 -2.31 -5.78 -1.89
C GLY A 32 -2.69 -7.11 -2.53
N LEU A 33 -3.52 -7.09 -3.58
CA LEU A 33 -3.85 -8.31 -4.34
C LEU A 33 -2.62 -8.90 -5.04
N MET A 34 -1.79 -8.06 -5.67
CA MET A 34 -0.56 -8.52 -6.32
C MET A 34 0.45 -9.09 -5.32
N TYR A 35 0.52 -8.51 -4.11
CA TYR A 35 1.32 -9.04 -3.03
C TYR A 35 0.85 -10.44 -2.60
N GLY A 36 -0.47 -10.67 -2.53
CA GLY A 36 -1.03 -12.00 -2.27
C GLY A 36 -0.65 -13.02 -3.35
N PHE A 37 -0.70 -12.64 -4.63
CA PHE A 37 -0.22 -13.51 -5.72
C PHE A 37 1.28 -13.80 -5.60
N PHE A 38 2.10 -12.80 -5.31
CA PHE A 38 3.53 -12.97 -5.05
C PHE A 38 3.81 -14.00 -3.95
N LEU A 39 3.11 -13.92 -2.82
CA LEU A 39 3.26 -14.89 -1.74
C LEU A 39 2.85 -16.31 -2.16
N SER A 40 1.77 -16.44 -2.93
CA SER A 40 1.28 -17.75 -3.40
C SER A 40 2.27 -18.49 -4.31
N VAL A 41 3.08 -17.74 -5.07
CA VAL A 41 4.07 -18.31 -5.99
C VAL A 41 5.37 -18.70 -5.28
N ILE A 42 5.73 -18.00 -4.20
CA ILE A 42 6.98 -18.27 -3.45
C ILE A 42 6.80 -19.38 -2.44
N LEU A 43 5.64 -19.46 -1.80
CA LEU A 43 5.37 -20.36 -0.69
C LEU A 43 4.60 -21.59 -1.19
N ASN A 44 5.29 -22.72 -1.31
CA ASN A 44 4.72 -23.97 -1.81
C ASN A 44 3.63 -24.57 -0.88
N ASN A 45 3.67 -24.22 0.41
CA ASN A 45 2.77 -24.77 1.42
C ASN A 45 1.70 -23.75 1.83
N TYR A 46 0.43 -24.14 1.78
CA TYR A 46 -0.71 -23.30 2.18
C TYR A 46 -0.54 -22.70 3.59
N THR A 47 -0.18 -23.53 4.58
CA THR A 47 -0.01 -23.09 5.97
C THR A 47 1.11 -22.07 6.12
N MET A 48 2.21 -22.24 5.39
CA MET A 48 3.33 -21.29 5.41
C MET A 48 2.96 -19.98 4.69
N ALA A 49 2.19 -20.07 3.59
CA ALA A 49 1.64 -18.90 2.90
C ALA A 49 0.71 -18.09 3.79
N PHE A 50 -0.16 -18.77 4.54
CA PHE A 50 -1.08 -18.13 5.48
C PHE A 50 -0.35 -17.41 6.61
N TYR A 51 0.55 -18.11 7.33
CA TYR A 51 1.33 -17.49 8.40
C TYR A 51 2.28 -16.39 7.88
N GLY A 52 2.83 -16.56 6.68
CA GLY A 52 3.65 -15.53 6.03
C GLY A 52 2.85 -14.27 5.71
N SER A 53 1.61 -14.42 5.22
CA SER A 53 0.72 -13.30 4.92
C SER A 53 0.33 -12.52 6.18
N ILE A 54 -0.07 -13.23 7.24
CA ILE A 54 -0.43 -12.60 8.52
C ILE A 54 0.80 -11.94 9.15
N GLY A 55 1.94 -12.65 9.13
CA GLY A 55 3.20 -12.16 9.69
C GLY A 55 3.69 -10.89 9.01
N SER A 56 3.50 -10.76 7.68
CA SER A 56 3.91 -9.56 6.93
C SER A 56 2.91 -8.41 7.00
N MET A 57 1.62 -8.67 7.23
CA MET A 57 0.63 -7.61 7.45
C MET A 57 0.95 -6.77 8.69
N PHE A 58 1.46 -7.39 9.75
CA PHE A 58 1.76 -6.70 11.01
C PHE A 58 2.80 -5.57 10.86
N PRO A 59 4.01 -5.78 10.31
CA PRO A 59 4.97 -4.72 10.09
C PRO A 59 4.48 -3.68 9.07
N LEU A 60 3.75 -4.10 8.03
CA LEU A 60 3.14 -3.17 7.07
C LEU A 60 2.13 -2.23 7.74
N PHE A 61 1.37 -2.72 8.71
CA PHE A 61 0.44 -1.92 9.49
C PHE A 61 1.16 -0.98 10.46
N ALA A 62 2.15 -1.49 11.18
CA ALA A 62 2.91 -0.73 12.16
C ALA A 62 3.74 0.40 11.51
N LEU A 63 4.39 0.13 10.38
CA LEU A 63 5.38 1.02 9.77
C LEU A 63 4.80 2.05 8.79
N ASN A 64 3.52 1.96 8.41
CA ASN A 64 2.91 2.83 7.40
C ASN A 64 2.66 4.29 7.86
N GLY A 65 2.98 4.61 9.12
CA GLY A 65 2.79 5.94 9.69
C GLY A 65 1.34 6.29 10.05
N GLY A 66 0.48 5.28 10.23
CA GLY A 66 -0.92 5.44 10.62
C GLY A 66 -1.14 5.42 12.14
N VAL A 67 -0.48 4.50 12.85
CA VAL A 67 -0.56 4.40 14.33
C VAL A 67 0.28 5.49 15.01
N TRP A 68 1.44 5.79 14.46
CA TRP A 68 2.35 6.83 14.92
C TRP A 68 2.90 7.63 13.74
N PRO A 69 3.31 8.89 13.95
CA PRO A 69 3.93 9.70 12.89
C PRO A 69 5.26 9.10 12.42
N LEU A 70 5.56 9.23 11.13
CA LEU A 70 6.82 8.72 10.56
C LEU A 70 8.05 9.43 11.15
N GLU A 71 7.86 10.65 11.63
CA GLU A 71 8.84 11.49 12.31
C GLU A 71 9.23 10.96 13.70
N GLY A 72 8.35 10.18 14.33
CA GLY A 72 8.59 9.54 15.63
C GLY A 72 9.39 8.24 15.56
N LEU A 73 9.68 7.73 14.36
CA LEU A 73 10.46 6.51 14.18
C LEU A 73 11.97 6.79 14.28
N PRO A 74 12.75 5.90 14.92
CA PRO A 74 14.21 5.98 14.87
C PRO A 74 14.71 5.83 13.42
N ILE A 75 15.87 6.39 13.13
CA ILE A 75 16.35 6.61 11.75
C ILE A 75 16.30 5.36 10.87
N VAL A 76 16.70 4.20 11.41
CA VAL A 76 16.75 2.93 10.68
C VAL A 76 15.34 2.45 10.31
N LEU A 77 14.41 2.44 11.27
CA LEU A 77 13.04 2.01 10.99
C LEU A 77 12.32 2.97 10.05
N ARG A 78 12.65 4.27 10.09
CA ARG A 78 12.09 5.25 9.17
C ARG A 78 12.48 4.95 7.71
N TRP A 79 13.73 4.57 7.44
CA TRP A 79 14.15 4.12 6.11
C TRP A 79 13.39 2.87 5.65
N ILE A 80 13.23 1.88 6.55
CA ILE A 80 12.46 0.66 6.26
C ILE A 80 11.01 1.01 5.92
N SER A 81 10.38 1.90 6.70
CA SER A 81 9.03 2.40 6.43
C SER A 81 8.92 2.99 5.03
N TYR A 82 9.86 3.84 4.59
CA TYR A 82 9.81 4.41 3.24
C TYR A 82 9.99 3.37 2.12
N MET A 83 10.66 2.25 2.39
CA MET A 83 10.76 1.16 1.41
C MET A 83 9.47 0.35 1.29
N MET A 84 8.59 0.38 2.29
CA MET A 84 7.36 -0.40 2.25
C MET A 84 6.38 0.15 1.18
N PRO A 85 5.70 -0.73 0.43
CA PRO A 85 4.78 -0.33 -0.64
C PRO A 85 3.60 0.50 -0.15
N VAL A 86 3.21 0.37 1.12
CA VAL A 86 1.99 0.97 1.67
C VAL A 86 2.23 2.35 2.29
N THR A 87 3.47 2.68 2.67
CA THR A 87 3.76 3.89 3.48
C THR A 87 3.53 5.18 2.72
N LEU A 88 4.16 5.35 1.55
CA LEU A 88 3.99 6.55 0.74
C LEU A 88 2.54 6.73 0.24
N PRO A 89 1.86 5.69 -0.28
CA PRO A 89 0.45 5.80 -0.62
C PRO A 89 -0.46 6.20 0.55
N SER A 90 -0.18 5.69 1.75
CA SER A 90 -0.93 6.03 2.96
C SER A 90 -0.74 7.51 3.34
N ALA A 91 0.49 8.03 3.20
CA ALA A 91 0.76 9.46 3.37
C ALA A 91 0.02 10.32 2.34
N SER A 92 -0.02 9.91 1.07
CA SER A 92 -0.77 10.61 0.01
C SER A 92 -2.27 10.67 0.29
N VAL A 93 -2.88 9.59 0.79
CA VAL A 93 -4.30 9.60 1.18
C VAL A 93 -4.53 10.62 2.29
N ARG A 94 -3.67 10.66 3.33
CA ARG A 94 -3.77 11.66 4.40
C ARG A 94 -3.62 13.09 3.87
N ALA A 95 -2.69 13.32 2.94
CA ALA A 95 -2.53 14.63 2.31
C ALA A 95 -3.81 15.06 1.56
N ILE A 96 -4.45 14.17 0.80
CA ILE A 96 -5.70 14.49 0.10
C ILE A 96 -6.83 14.80 1.08
N VAL A 97 -6.99 13.99 2.13
CA VAL A 97 -8.09 14.15 3.10
C VAL A 97 -7.94 15.43 3.93
N TYR A 98 -6.75 15.65 4.52
CA TYR A 98 -6.55 16.70 5.52
C TYR A 98 -5.99 18.00 4.97
N LYS A 99 -5.09 17.93 3.98
CA LYS A 99 -4.43 19.08 3.35
C LYS A 99 -5.20 19.60 2.13
N GLY A 100 -6.07 18.76 1.54
CA GLY A 100 -6.78 19.09 0.31
C GLY A 100 -5.88 19.09 -0.92
N SER A 101 -4.76 18.36 -0.84
CA SER A 101 -3.75 18.34 -1.90
C SER A 101 -4.31 17.84 -3.24
N SER A 102 -3.89 18.52 -4.31
CA SER A 102 -4.26 18.17 -5.68
C SER A 102 -3.29 17.14 -6.26
N ILE A 103 -3.59 16.63 -7.47
CA ILE A 103 -2.79 15.62 -8.17
C ILE A 103 -1.36 16.11 -8.45
N PHE A 104 -1.19 17.42 -8.60
CA PHE A 104 0.10 18.05 -8.90
C PHE A 104 0.99 18.23 -7.67
N ASP A 105 0.47 17.97 -6.47
CA ASP A 105 1.30 18.01 -5.28
C ASP A 105 2.23 16.79 -5.25
N SER A 106 3.50 17.05 -4.96
CA SER A 106 4.56 16.04 -4.92
C SER A 106 4.18 14.85 -4.02
N ASP A 107 3.52 15.12 -2.89
CA ASP A 107 3.06 14.12 -1.92
C ASP A 107 2.10 13.08 -2.55
N VAL A 108 1.23 13.51 -3.47
CA VAL A 108 0.21 12.65 -4.09
C VAL A 108 0.79 11.89 -5.28
N TYR A 109 1.56 12.58 -6.10
CA TYR A 109 2.20 12.02 -7.27
C TYR A 109 3.21 10.92 -6.92
N VAL A 110 4.01 11.13 -5.87
CA VAL A 110 5.00 10.14 -5.39
C VAL A 110 4.30 8.87 -4.91
N GLY A 111 3.21 8.98 -4.14
CA GLY A 111 2.47 7.79 -3.68
C GLY A 111 1.85 6.99 -4.83
N LEU A 112 1.36 7.65 -5.87
CA LEU A 112 0.89 6.98 -7.09
C LEU A 112 2.02 6.22 -7.80
N LEU A 113 3.16 6.88 -8.04
CA LEU A 113 4.30 6.26 -8.71
C LEU A 113 4.81 5.04 -7.93
N VAL A 114 4.98 5.18 -6.62
CA VAL A 114 5.46 4.09 -5.76
C VAL A 114 4.51 2.89 -5.81
N ASN A 115 3.19 3.11 -5.75
CA ASN A 115 2.20 2.04 -5.92
C ASN A 115 2.35 1.33 -7.27
N CYS A 116 2.42 2.09 -8.36
CA CYS A 116 2.57 1.53 -9.71
C CYS A 116 3.85 0.70 -9.85
N VAL A 117 4.97 1.20 -9.33
CA VAL A 117 6.26 0.49 -9.35
C VAL A 117 6.15 -0.83 -8.58
N TRP A 118 5.56 -0.83 -7.38
CA TRP A 118 5.39 -2.04 -6.59
C TRP A 118 4.43 -3.04 -7.22
N ILE A 119 3.32 -2.58 -7.82
CA ILE A 119 2.40 -3.44 -8.57
C ILE A 119 3.14 -4.16 -9.71
N LEU A 120 3.91 -3.42 -10.51
CA LEU A 120 4.69 -3.99 -11.61
C LEU A 120 5.75 -4.96 -11.12
N LEU A 121 6.40 -4.64 -9.99
CA LEU A 121 7.43 -5.49 -9.40
C LEU A 121 6.84 -6.80 -8.89
N TYR A 122 5.72 -6.78 -8.16
CA TYR A 122 5.04 -7.99 -7.70
C TYR A 122 4.51 -8.84 -8.87
N LEU A 123 3.99 -8.20 -9.92
CA LEU A 123 3.58 -8.88 -11.15
C LEU A 123 4.77 -9.53 -11.87
N ALA A 124 5.89 -8.82 -12.01
CA ALA A 124 7.08 -9.37 -12.67
C ALA A 124 7.61 -10.60 -11.92
N ILE A 125 7.66 -10.54 -10.58
CA ILE A 125 8.12 -11.68 -9.77
C ILE A 125 7.13 -12.84 -9.83
N SER A 126 5.82 -12.58 -9.75
CA SER A 126 4.82 -13.65 -9.81
C SER A 126 4.85 -14.36 -11.16
N ILE A 127 4.94 -13.63 -12.27
CA ILE A 127 5.08 -14.21 -13.62
C ILE A 127 6.36 -15.03 -13.73
N PHE A 128 7.49 -14.51 -13.23
CA PHE A 128 8.77 -15.20 -13.28
C PHE A 128 8.76 -16.48 -12.44
N GLY A 129 8.17 -16.44 -11.24
CA GLY A 129 8.06 -17.60 -10.37
C GLY A 129 7.17 -18.70 -10.96
N ILE A 130 6.04 -18.33 -11.58
CA ILE A 130 5.17 -19.28 -12.28
C ILE A 130 5.91 -19.94 -13.46
N ARG A 131 6.67 -19.15 -14.25
CA ARG A 131 7.47 -19.69 -15.36
C ARG A 131 8.53 -20.68 -14.89
N ARG A 132 9.16 -20.44 -13.73
CA ARG A 132 10.11 -21.39 -13.14
C ARG A 132 9.45 -22.67 -12.66
N LEU A 133 8.28 -22.59 -12.03
CA LEU A 133 7.56 -23.76 -11.54
C LEU A 133 7.12 -24.70 -12.69
N LYS A 134 6.79 -24.14 -13.85
CA LYS A 134 6.34 -24.91 -15.03
C LYS A 134 7.48 -25.58 -15.82
N SER A 135 8.74 -25.24 -15.53
CA SER A 135 9.93 -25.78 -16.19
C SER A 135 10.61 -26.91 -15.41
N LEU A 136 10.11 -27.23 -14.23
CA LEU A 136 10.50 -28.36 -13.37
C LEU A 136 9.50 -29.51 -13.57
#